data_AF-A0A9W5YHB5-F1
#
_entry.id   AF-A0A9W5YHB5-F1
#
_cell.length_a   1.000
_cell.length_b   1.000
_cell.length_c   1.000
_cell.angle_alpha   90.00
_cell.angle_beta   90.00
_cell.angle_gamma   90.00
#
_symmetry.space_group_name_H-M   'P 1'
#
loop_
_entity.id
_entity.type
_entity.pdbx_description
1 polymer ?
#
loop_
_entity_poly.entity_id
_entity_poly.type
_entity_poly.pdbx_seq_one_letter_code
_entity_poly.pdbx_strand_id
1 'polypeptide(L)' 'MMSNKLTFQENLDGLEKIVEQLESGEASLEESLELYKKGMLYLRECNEKIDRVEKEIEVIQKEN' A
#
# COMPACT_ATOMS: atom_id res chain seq x y z
N MET A 1 11.98 -13.89 -14.45
CA MET A 1 10.71 -13.22 -14.79
C MET A 1 10.45 -12.18 -13.72
N MET A 2 10.09 -10.96 -14.11
CA MET A 2 10.05 -9.78 -13.24
C MET A 2 9.07 -9.97 -12.07
N SER A 3 9.56 -9.73 -10.85
CA SER A 3 8.74 -9.65 -9.64
C SER A 3 7.69 -8.57 -9.85
N ASN A 4 6.44 -8.98 -10.09
CA ASN A 4 5.32 -8.10 -10.44
C ASN A 4 4.83 -7.35 -9.20
N LYS A 5 5.70 -6.55 -8.58
CA LYS A 5 5.32 -5.62 -7.52
C LYS A 5 4.46 -4.54 -8.16
N LEU A 6 3.25 -4.36 -7.62
CA LEU A 6 2.34 -3.29 -8.01
C LEU A 6 3.05 -1.93 -7.92
N THR A 7 2.61 -0.94 -8.68
CA THR A 7 3.03 0.46 -8.60
C THR A 7 2.48 1.12 -7.33
N PHE A 8 2.97 2.33 -6.98
CA PHE A 8 2.45 3.05 -5.82
C PHE A 8 0.95 3.32 -5.97
N GLN A 9 0.53 3.81 -7.14
CA GLN A 9 -0.87 4.09 -7.43
C GLN A 9 -1.75 2.85 -7.33
N GLU A 10 -1.32 1.71 -7.89
CA GLU A 10 -2.09 0.47 -7.80
C GLU A 10 -2.26 -0.04 -6.36
N ASN A 11 -1.25 0.12 -5.50
CA ASN A 11 -1.40 -0.20 -4.07
C ASN A 11 -2.36 0.77 -3.37
N LEU A 12 -2.27 2.06 -3.68
CA LEU A 12 -3.14 3.08 -3.08
C LEU A 12 -4.61 2.86 -3.49
N ASP A 13 -4.88 2.68 -4.78
CA ASP A 13 -6.22 2.36 -5.30
C ASP A 13 -6.74 1.05 -4.68
N GLY A 14 -5.86 0.07 -4.49
CA GLY A 14 -6.18 -1.19 -3.83
C GLY A 14 -6.56 -1.01 -2.36
N LEU A 15 -5.87 -0.12 -1.65
CA LEU A 15 -6.15 0.21 -0.26
C LEU A 15 -7.48 0.97 -0.13
N GLU A 16 -7.74 1.96 -0.98
CA GLU A 16 -8.98 2.73 -1.00
C GLU A 16 -10.19 1.81 -1.19
N LYS A 17 -10.14 0.89 -2.16
CA LYS A 17 -11.21 -0.10 -2.36
C LYS A 17 -11.45 -1.00 -1.16
N ILE A 18 -10.39 -1.35 -0.43
CA ILE A 18 -10.54 -2.16 0.80
C ILE A 18 -11.23 -1.35 1.89
N VAL A 19 -10.86 -0.07 2.05
CA VAL A 19 -11.52 0.82 3.01
C VAL A 19 -13.00 0.96 2.66
N GLU A 20 -13.33 1.22 1.39
CA GLU A 20 -14.72 1.29 0.93
C GLU A 20 -15.52 0.02 1.24
N GLN A 21 -14.93 -1.16 1.02
CA GLN A 21 -15.57 -2.45 1.31
C GLN A 21 -15.75 -2.71 2.81
N LEU A 22 -14.81 -2.26 3.64
CA LEU A 22 -14.93 -2.37 5.10
C LEU A 22 -15.97 -1.39 5.66
N GLU A 23 -16.05 -0.18 5.08
CA GLU A 23 -17.00 0.86 5.48
C GLU A 23 -18.43 0.57 5.03
N SER A 24 -18.62 -0.20 3.94
CA SER A 24 -19.97 -0.59 3.48
C SER A 24 -20.70 -1.48 4.49
N GLY A 25 -19.95 -2.20 5.34
CA GLY A 25 -20.51 -3.14 6.31
C GLY A 25 -21.14 -4.39 5.69
N GLU A 26 -20.94 -4.62 4.38
CA GLU A 26 -21.48 -5.79 3.66
C GLU A 26 -20.62 -7.05 3.83
N ALA A 27 -19.37 -6.90 4.28
CA ALA A 27 -18.45 -8.01 4.50
C ALA A 27 -18.79 -8.76 5.80
N SER A 28 -18.75 -10.09 5.75
CA SER A 28 -18.75 -10.94 6.94
C SER A 28 -17.52 -10.68 7.82
N LEU A 29 -17.51 -11.21 9.04
CA LEU A 29 -16.38 -11.06 9.95
C LEU A 29 -15.09 -11.66 9.37
N GLU A 30 -15.19 -12.84 8.76
CA GLU A 30 -14.07 -13.53 8.12
C GLU A 30 -13.54 -12.74 6.91
N GLU A 31 -14.44 -12.23 6.06
CA GLU A 31 -14.07 -11.38 4.92
C GLU A 31 -13.42 -10.08 5.39
N SER A 32 -13.97 -9.44 6.42
CA SER A 32 -13.42 -8.22 7.02
C SER A 32 -11.99 -8.44 7.50
N LEU A 33 -11.69 -9.60 8.09
CA LEU A 33 -10.35 -9.95 8.53
C LEU A 33 -9.38 -10.12 7.34
N GLU A 34 -9.82 -10.75 6.26
CA GLU A 34 -8.99 -10.91 5.06
C GLU A 34 -8.76 -9.58 4.32
N LEU A 35 -9.81 -8.75 4.22
CA LEU A 35 -9.71 -7.39 3.69
C LEU A 35 -8.74 -6.55 4.51
N TYR A 36 -8.81 -6.60 5.84
CA TYR A 36 -7.88 -5.91 6.73
C TYR A 36 -6.43 -6.35 6.49
N LYS A 37 -6.16 -7.65 6.46
CA LYS A 37 -4.80 -8.18 6.18
C LYS A 37 -4.28 -7.67 4.84
N LYS A 38 -5.11 -7.70 3.80
CA LYS A 38 -4.74 -7.23 2.47
C LYS A 38 -4.49 -5.71 2.44
N GLY A 39 -5.30 -4.93 3.14
CA GLY A 39 -5.11 -3.49 3.31
C GLY A 39 -3.78 -3.18 3.99
N MET A 40 -3.43 -3.91 5.04
CA MET A 40 -2.13 -3.78 5.71
C MET A 40 -0.95 -4.08 4.78
N LEU A 41 -1.08 -5.03 3.86
CA LEU A 41 -0.05 -5.30 2.85
C LEU A 41 0.11 -4.14 1.87
N TYR A 42 -1.00 -3.58 1.37
CA TYR A 42 -0.94 -2.41 0.48
C TYR A 42 -0.33 -1.19 1.17
N LEU A 43 -0.76 -0.90 2.40
CA LEU A 43 -0.23 0.20 3.20
C LEU A 43 1.28 0.05 3.41
N ARG A 44 1.74 -1.15 3.76
CA ARG A 44 3.17 -1.44 3.92
C ARG A 44 3.95 -1.18 2.63
N GLU A 45 3.48 -1.67 1.49
CA GLU A 45 4.17 -1.48 0.22
C GLU A 45 4.13 -0.02 -0.26
N CYS A 46 3.11 0.77 0.12
CA CYS A 46 3.12 2.22 -0.09
C CYS A 46 4.21 2.90 0.74
N ASN A 47 4.28 2.61 2.04
CA ASN A 47 5.29 3.18 2.93
C ASN A 47 6.71 2.80 2.47
N GLU A 48 6.96 1.54 2.11
CA GLU A 48 8.28 1.10 1.61
C GLU A 48 8.73 1.84 0.34
N LYS A 49 7.79 2.31 -0.50
CA LYS A 49 8.10 3.12 -1.67
C LYS A 49 8.38 4.57 -1.30
N ILE A 50 7.58 5.15 -0.41
CA ILE A 50 7.80 6.51 0.10
C ILE A 50 9.18 6.59 0.75
N ASP A 51 9.48 5.68 1.68
CA ASP A 51 10.77 5.60 2.38
C ASP A 51 11.96 5.51 1.41
N ARG A 52 11.79 4.80 0.28
CA ARG A 52 12.83 4.69 -0.73
C ARG A 52 13.07 6.02 -1.43
N VAL A 53 12.00 6.69 -1.85
CA VAL A 53 12.08 7.99 -2.52
C VAL A 53 12.67 9.03 -1.58
N GLU A 54 12.26 9.05 -0.31
CA GLU A 54 12.83 9.96 0.70
C GLU A 54 14.34 9.75 0.87
N LYS A 55 14.80 8.49 0.95
CA LYS A 55 16.23 8.18 1.02
C LYS A 55 17.01 8.62 -0.23
N GLU A 56 16.44 8.45 -1.42
CA GLU A 56 17.05 8.93 -2.66
C GLU A 56 17.20 10.45 -2.66
N ILE A 57 16.17 11.18 -2.19
CA ILE A 57 16.21 12.64 -2.04
C ILE A 57 17.30 13.05 -1.03
N GLU A 58 17.40 12.39 0.12
CA GLU A 58 18.44 12.69 1.12
C GLU A 58 19.85 12.51 0.58
N VAL A 59 20.10 11.50 -0.25
CA VAL A 59 21.41 11.28 -0.88
C VAL A 59 21.73 12.43 -1.83
N ILE A 60 20.79 12.80 -2.71
CA ILE A 60 20.95 13.91 -3.65
C ILE A 60 21.21 15.23 -2.91
N GLN A 61 20.56 15.46 -1.77
CA GLN A 61 20.78 16.65 -0.96
C GLN A 61 22.15 16.70 -0.28
N LYS A 62 22.74 15.54 0.06
CA LYS A 62 24.08 15.45 0.67
C LYS A 62 25.22 15.56 -0.35
N GLU A 63 24.94 15.28 -1.62
CA GLU A 63 25.89 15.39 -2.73
C GLU A 63 25.97 16.79 -3.36
N ASN A 64 25.09 17.72 -2.95
CA ASN A 64 25.12 19.15 -3.29
C ASN A 64 25.71 19.99 -2.15
#